data_AF-A0A2D7C0U9-F1
#
_entry.id   AF-A0A2D7C0U9-F1
#
_cell.length_a   1.000
_cell.length_b   1.000
_cell.length_c   1.000
_cell.angle_alpha   90.00
_cell.angle_beta   90.00
_cell.angle_gamma   90.00
#
_symmetry.space_group_name_H-M   'P 1'
#
loop_
_entity.id
_entity.type
_entity.pdbx_description
1 polymer ?
#
loop_
_entity_poly.entity_id
_entity_poly.type
_entity_poly.pdbx_seq_one_letter_code
_entity_poly.pdbx_strand_id
1 'polypeptide(L)'
;KSIQGKILSMELTGHVKPAPKVEAVRTYSEAEEATFVQMVNDGAFVEAIADALDRSVNSVRGKALSLLRSGDIDAIPKQEVTKGSSKEDPLADIADIGSQTVEAIAEQIGKTARGVKTMLTRRGLSAADYDGASKKEKASA
;
A
#
# COMPACT_ATOMS: atom_id res chain seq x y z
N LYS A 1 27.12 1.70 40.53
CA LYS A 1 25.66 1.83 40.86
C LYS A 1 24.74 1.62 39.65
N SER A 2 25.06 2.07 38.43
CA SER A 2 24.18 1.91 37.24
C SER A 2 23.96 0.45 36.79
N ILE A 3 24.99 -0.42 36.91
CA ILE A 3 24.93 -1.81 36.45
C ILE A 3 23.93 -2.66 37.27
N GLN A 4 23.85 -2.44 38.60
CA GLN A 4 22.90 -3.16 39.45
C GLN A 4 21.44 -2.84 39.11
N GLY A 5 21.13 -1.60 38.74
CA GLY A 5 19.77 -1.23 38.33
C GLY A 5 19.34 -1.91 37.04
N LYS A 6 20.27 -2.13 36.09
CA LYS A 6 19.98 -2.87 34.85
C LYS A 6 19.75 -4.35 35.10
N ILE A 7 20.58 -5.00 35.92
CA ILE A 7 20.42 -6.43 36.26
C ILE A 7 19.10 -6.65 36.99
N LEU A 8 18.79 -5.81 37.98
CA LEU A 8 17.51 -5.88 38.71
C LEU A 8 16.32 -5.65 37.77
N SER A 9 16.43 -4.71 36.83
CA SER A 9 15.38 -4.48 35.83
C SER A 9 15.19 -5.69 34.90
N MET A 10 16.25 -6.41 34.54
CA MET A 10 16.15 -7.60 33.70
C MET A 10 15.52 -8.78 34.47
N GLU A 11 15.87 -8.96 35.73
CA GLU A 11 15.26 -9.98 36.60
C GLU A 11 13.76 -9.72 36.83
N LEU A 12 13.37 -8.46 37.03
CA LEU A 12 11.97 -8.07 37.21
C LEU A 12 11.11 -8.29 35.96
N THR A 13 11.68 -8.17 34.75
CA THR A 13 10.93 -8.44 33.51
C THR A 13 10.51 -9.90 33.36
N GLY A 14 11.27 -10.85 33.94
CA GLY A 14 10.92 -12.27 33.95
C GLY A 14 9.69 -12.62 34.81
N HIS A 15 9.31 -11.72 35.74
CA HIS A 15 8.15 -11.89 36.62
C HIS A 15 6.88 -11.23 36.08
N VAL A 16 6.97 -10.47 34.98
CA VAL A 16 5.80 -9.88 34.33
C VAL A 16 5.16 -10.94 33.46
N LYS A 17 3.97 -11.39 33.84
CA LYS A 17 3.16 -12.27 32.99
C LYS A 17 2.95 -11.58 31.65
N PRO A 18 3.19 -12.26 30.51
CA PRO A 18 2.89 -11.70 29.20
C PRO A 18 1.46 -11.16 29.19
N ALA A 19 1.30 -9.94 28.70
CA ALA A 19 -0.03 -9.38 28.54
C ALA A 19 -0.86 -10.36 27.69
N PRO A 20 -2.10 -10.69 28.11
CA PRO A 20 -2.97 -11.51 27.29
C PRO A 20 -3.08 -10.87 25.91
N LYS A 21 -2.88 -11.69 24.88
CA LYS A 21 -2.96 -11.23 23.49
C LYS A 21 -4.36 -10.66 23.30
N VAL A 22 -4.43 -9.34 23.05
CA VAL A 22 -5.72 -8.67 22.81
C VAL A 22 -6.36 -9.38 21.61
N GLU A 23 -7.50 -10.02 21.84
CA GLU A 23 -8.27 -10.63 20.77
C GLU A 23 -8.72 -9.51 19.84
N ALA A 24 -8.45 -9.68 18.55
CA ALA A 24 -8.87 -8.70 17.55
C ALA A 24 -10.39 -8.63 17.55
N VAL A 25 -10.94 -7.52 18.04
CA VAL A 25 -12.38 -7.29 18.03
C VAL A 25 -12.86 -7.37 16.59
N ARG A 26 -13.81 -8.28 16.31
CA ARG A 26 -14.46 -8.36 15.01
C ARG A 26 -15.18 -7.03 14.77
N THR A 27 -14.76 -6.33 13.72
CA THR A 27 -15.31 -5.01 13.36
C THR A 27 -16.54 -5.10 12.48
N TYR A 28 -16.80 -6.28 11.89
CA TYR A 28 -17.97 -6.60 11.08
C TYR A 28 -18.85 -7.60 11.83
N SER A 29 -20.13 -7.32 11.89
CA SER A 29 -21.19 -8.23 12.32
C SER A 29 -21.53 -9.24 11.22
N GLU A 30 -22.12 -10.37 11.58
CA GLU A 30 -22.53 -11.40 10.61
C GLU A 30 -23.51 -10.86 9.55
N ALA A 31 -24.38 -9.91 9.91
CA ALA A 31 -25.29 -9.25 8.99
C ALA A 31 -24.56 -8.35 7.96
N GLU A 32 -23.55 -7.60 8.41
CA GLU A 32 -22.70 -6.82 7.50
C GLU A 32 -21.90 -7.75 6.57
N GLU A 33 -21.45 -8.91 7.05
CA GLU A 33 -20.75 -9.90 6.23
C GLU A 33 -21.65 -10.51 5.16
N ALA A 34 -22.88 -10.87 5.50
CA ALA A 34 -23.86 -11.37 4.52
C ALA A 34 -24.16 -10.32 3.44
N THR A 35 -24.35 -9.06 3.85
CA THR A 35 -24.56 -7.94 2.92
C THR A 35 -23.34 -7.74 2.02
N PHE A 36 -22.13 -7.82 2.59
CA PHE A 36 -20.87 -7.72 1.86
C PHE A 36 -20.79 -8.79 0.76
N VAL A 37 -20.97 -10.06 1.12
CA VAL A 37 -20.89 -11.19 0.18
C VAL A 37 -21.91 -11.06 -0.94
N GLN A 38 -23.15 -10.68 -0.61
CA GLN A 38 -24.20 -10.42 -1.60
C GLN A 38 -23.76 -9.35 -2.60
N MET A 39 -23.28 -8.19 -2.11
CA MET A 39 -22.82 -7.11 -2.97
C MET A 39 -21.61 -7.50 -3.84
N VAL A 40 -20.69 -8.33 -3.33
CA VAL A 40 -19.58 -8.85 -4.14
C VAL A 40 -20.09 -9.73 -5.28
N ASN A 41 -21.02 -10.63 -4.98
CA ASN A 41 -21.59 -11.55 -5.97
C ASN A 41 -22.44 -10.80 -7.02
N ASP A 42 -23.07 -9.70 -6.63
CA ASP A 42 -23.79 -8.79 -7.53
C ASP A 42 -22.84 -7.91 -8.38
N GLY A 43 -21.52 -8.02 -8.16
CA GLY A 43 -20.50 -7.30 -8.92
C GLY A 43 -20.30 -5.85 -8.50
N ALA A 44 -20.69 -5.47 -7.28
CA ALA A 44 -20.50 -4.13 -6.76
C ALA A 44 -19.01 -3.77 -6.64
N PHE A 45 -18.71 -2.48 -6.83
CA PHE A 45 -17.37 -1.95 -6.62
C PHE A 45 -17.08 -1.76 -5.11
N VAL A 46 -15.78 -1.71 -4.76
CA VAL A 46 -15.32 -1.49 -3.38
C VAL A 46 -15.92 -0.22 -2.78
N GLU A 47 -16.06 0.86 -3.57
CA GLU A 47 -16.67 2.12 -3.16
C GLU A 47 -18.15 1.96 -2.79
N ALA A 48 -18.94 1.24 -3.61
CA ALA A 48 -20.34 1.01 -3.32
C ALA A 48 -20.55 0.19 -2.03
N ILE A 49 -19.69 -0.80 -1.78
CA ILE A 49 -19.71 -1.60 -0.54
C ILE A 49 -19.30 -0.75 0.67
N ALA A 50 -18.33 0.14 0.49
CA ALA A 50 -17.89 1.07 1.52
C ALA A 50 -19.02 2.02 1.95
N ASP A 51 -19.73 2.57 0.97
CA ASP A 51 -20.86 3.47 1.21
C ASP A 51 -22.05 2.73 1.86
N ALA A 52 -22.37 1.53 1.39
CA ALA A 52 -23.48 0.73 1.91
C ALA A 52 -23.28 0.28 3.37
N LEU A 53 -22.03 0.02 3.77
CA LEU A 53 -21.69 -0.46 5.11
C LEU A 53 -21.18 0.65 6.03
N ASP A 54 -21.14 1.91 5.56
CA ASP A 54 -20.55 3.05 6.27
C ASP A 54 -19.12 2.76 6.77
N ARG A 55 -18.29 2.17 5.89
CA ARG A 55 -16.91 1.78 6.16
C ARG A 55 -15.94 2.48 5.23
N SER A 56 -14.69 2.62 5.67
CA SER A 56 -13.64 3.07 4.75
C SER A 56 -13.33 2.00 3.69
N VAL A 57 -13.00 2.45 2.48
CA VAL A 57 -12.50 1.61 1.37
C VAL A 57 -11.37 0.67 1.83
N ASN A 58 -10.48 1.13 2.70
CA ASN A 58 -9.39 0.30 3.24
C ASN A 58 -9.89 -0.84 4.13
N SER A 59 -10.92 -0.59 4.95
CA SER A 59 -11.56 -1.62 5.77
C SER A 59 -12.22 -2.68 4.88
N VAL A 60 -12.94 -2.25 3.85
CA VAL A 60 -13.61 -3.14 2.88
C VAL A 60 -12.60 -4.03 2.16
N ARG A 61 -11.45 -3.48 1.71
CA ARG A 61 -10.37 -4.28 1.11
C ARG A 61 -9.80 -5.32 2.07
N GLY A 62 -9.57 -4.93 3.33
CA GLY A 62 -9.09 -5.86 4.36
C GLY A 62 -10.08 -6.99 4.60
N LYS A 63 -11.38 -6.67 4.60
CA LYS A 63 -12.44 -7.66 4.76
C LYS A 63 -12.57 -8.57 3.53
N ALA A 64 -12.54 -8.03 2.31
CA ALA A 64 -12.52 -8.83 1.08
C ALA A 64 -11.36 -9.83 1.08
N LEU A 65 -10.16 -9.42 1.50
CA LEU A 65 -9.01 -10.32 1.63
C LEU A 65 -9.26 -11.43 2.67
N SER A 66 -9.98 -11.13 3.75
CA SER A 66 -10.34 -12.13 4.75
C SER A 66 -11.33 -13.14 4.19
N LEU A 67 -12.38 -12.67 3.53
CA LEU A 67 -13.44 -13.50 2.94
C LEU A 67 -12.92 -14.37 1.79
N LEU A 68 -12.00 -13.84 0.98
CA LEU A 68 -11.34 -14.61 -0.07
C LEU A 68 -10.52 -15.77 0.52
N ARG A 69 -9.86 -15.56 1.67
CA ARG A 69 -9.06 -16.61 2.32
C ARG A 69 -9.93 -17.68 3.00
N SER A 70 -11.13 -17.34 3.45
CA SER A 70 -12.10 -18.32 3.96
C SER A 70 -12.89 -19.00 2.85
N GLY A 71 -12.86 -18.48 1.61
CA GLY A 71 -13.59 -19.02 0.48
C GLY A 71 -15.05 -18.55 0.40
N ASP A 72 -15.41 -17.51 1.15
CA ASP A 72 -16.77 -16.95 1.16
C ASP A 72 -17.06 -16.07 -0.07
N ILE A 73 -16.00 -15.65 -0.80
CA ILE A 73 -16.09 -14.93 -2.08
C ILE A 73 -15.06 -15.50 -3.06
N ASP A 74 -15.40 -15.52 -4.36
CA ASP A 74 -14.53 -16.04 -5.42
C ASP A 74 -13.44 -15.04 -5.86
N ALA A 75 -13.70 -13.74 -5.71
CA ALA A 75 -12.79 -12.69 -6.15
C ALA A 75 -12.91 -11.42 -5.31
N ILE A 76 -11.84 -10.63 -5.26
CA ILE A 76 -11.84 -9.31 -4.62
C ILE A 76 -12.68 -8.36 -5.51
N PRO A 77 -13.63 -7.60 -4.93
CA PRO A 77 -14.39 -6.58 -5.66
C PRO A 77 -13.49 -5.60 -6.39
N LYS A 78 -13.89 -5.20 -7.61
CA LYS A 78 -13.13 -4.22 -8.38
C LYS A 78 -13.27 -2.85 -7.73
N GLN A 79 -12.27 -2.01 -7.96
CA GLN A 79 -12.34 -0.61 -7.58
C GLN A 79 -12.77 0.23 -8.77
N GLU A 80 -13.75 1.11 -8.58
CA GLU A 80 -14.25 1.98 -9.65
C GLU A 80 -13.22 3.08 -9.97
N VAL A 81 -12.65 3.70 -8.94
CA VAL A 81 -11.69 4.80 -9.10
C VAL A 81 -10.27 4.32 -8.80
N THR A 82 -9.52 3.96 -9.83
CA THR A 82 -8.09 3.59 -9.69
C THR A 82 -7.16 4.78 -9.94
N LYS A 83 -6.21 5.02 -9.02
CA LYS A 83 -5.15 6.01 -9.24
C LYS A 83 -4.19 5.48 -10.31
N GLY A 84 -4.22 6.08 -11.50
CA GLY A 84 -3.32 5.75 -12.61
C GLY A 84 -3.93 4.95 -13.76
N SER A 85 -5.23 5.12 -14.05
CA SER A 85 -5.89 4.48 -15.20
C SER A 85 -5.36 4.91 -16.57
N SER A 86 -4.56 5.99 -16.64
CA SER A 86 -3.85 6.36 -17.86
C SER A 86 -2.77 5.31 -18.14
N LYS A 87 -3.00 4.47 -19.16
CA LYS A 87 -1.96 3.57 -19.69
C LYS A 87 -0.78 4.32 -20.33
N GLU A 88 -0.94 5.63 -20.51
CA GLU A 88 0.05 6.53 -21.09
C GLU A 88 1.26 6.68 -20.17
N ASP A 89 2.45 6.62 -20.77
CA ASP A 89 3.69 6.78 -20.04
C ASP A 89 3.87 8.25 -19.64
N PRO A 90 3.89 8.60 -18.34
CA PRO A 90 4.02 9.99 -17.90
C PRO A 90 5.34 10.65 -18.31
N LEU A 91 6.34 9.89 -18.73
CA LEU A 91 7.62 10.41 -19.21
C LEU A 91 7.68 10.53 -20.74
N ALA A 92 6.70 10.03 -21.50
CA ALA A 92 6.75 10.00 -22.96
C ALA A 92 6.73 11.40 -23.59
N ASP A 93 6.03 12.35 -22.98
CA ASP A 93 5.89 13.71 -23.50
C ASP A 93 7.02 14.65 -23.05
N ILE A 94 8.00 14.15 -22.29
CA ILE A 94 9.14 14.94 -21.83
C ILE A 94 10.29 14.79 -22.83
N ALA A 95 10.48 15.80 -23.68
CA ALA A 95 11.51 15.79 -24.71
C ALA A 95 12.95 15.83 -24.16
N ASP A 96 13.17 16.44 -22.99
CA ASP A 96 14.50 16.60 -22.40
C ASP A 96 14.52 16.23 -20.91
N ILE A 97 14.55 14.92 -20.65
CA ILE A 97 14.65 14.36 -19.29
C ILE A 97 16.07 14.59 -18.72
N GLY A 98 17.09 14.58 -19.57
CA GLY A 98 18.50 14.64 -19.16
C GLY A 98 18.91 15.97 -18.56
N SER A 99 18.32 17.08 -19.01
CA SER A 99 18.64 18.42 -18.52
C SER A 99 17.81 18.87 -17.31
N GLN A 100 16.78 18.12 -16.93
CA GLN A 100 15.87 18.48 -15.84
C GLN A 100 16.23 17.75 -14.55
N THR A 101 15.97 18.39 -13.41
CA THR A 101 16.06 17.71 -12.12
C THR A 101 14.87 16.78 -11.91
N VAL A 102 15.04 15.76 -11.08
CA VAL A 102 13.96 14.86 -10.70
C VAL A 102 12.76 15.62 -10.13
N GLU A 103 13.00 16.66 -9.34
CA GLU A 103 11.97 17.50 -8.74
C GLU A 103 11.15 18.24 -9.81
N ALA A 104 11.81 18.84 -10.82
CA ALA A 104 11.12 19.51 -11.92
C ALA A 104 10.25 18.54 -12.73
N ILE A 105 10.79 17.34 -13.04
CA ILE A 105 10.03 16.27 -13.71
C ILE A 105 8.84 15.83 -12.86
N ALA A 106 9.02 15.73 -11.53
CA ALA A 106 7.97 15.32 -10.61
C ALA A 106 6.80 16.33 -10.58
N GLU A 107 7.11 17.63 -10.58
CA GLU A 107 6.13 18.71 -10.70
C GLU A 107 5.39 18.65 -12.04
N GLN A 108 6.12 18.47 -13.15
CA GLN A 108 5.54 18.45 -14.50
C GLN A 108 4.51 17.32 -14.70
N ILE A 109 4.75 16.15 -14.11
CA ILE A 109 3.89 14.97 -14.28
C ILE A 109 2.95 14.71 -13.09
N GLY A 110 2.96 15.57 -12.07
CA GLY A 110 2.14 15.42 -10.87
C GLY A 110 2.45 14.16 -10.05
N LYS A 111 3.72 13.75 -9.99
CA LYS A 111 4.16 12.58 -9.19
C LYS A 111 5.15 12.99 -8.11
N THR A 112 5.53 12.03 -7.27
CA THR A 112 6.58 12.26 -6.26
C THR A 112 7.96 12.04 -6.86
N ALA A 113 8.97 12.77 -6.35
CA ALA A 113 10.37 12.59 -6.76
C ALA A 113 10.85 11.13 -6.62
N ARG A 114 10.40 10.41 -5.57
CA ARG A 114 10.65 8.97 -5.41
C ARG A 114 10.06 8.17 -6.57
N GLY A 115 8.82 8.46 -6.97
CA GLY A 115 8.17 7.82 -8.11
C GLY A 115 8.92 8.06 -9.42
N VAL A 116 9.38 9.28 -9.65
CA VAL A 116 10.20 9.64 -10.83
C VAL A 116 11.53 8.86 -10.83
N LYS A 117 12.27 8.83 -9.73
CA LYS A 117 13.52 8.04 -9.61
C LYS A 117 13.32 6.58 -9.99
N THR A 118 12.26 5.95 -9.47
CA THR A 118 11.91 4.56 -9.83
C THR A 118 11.59 4.41 -11.32
N MET A 119 10.86 5.36 -11.91
CA MET A 119 10.51 5.35 -13.33
C MET A 119 11.73 5.52 -14.24
N LEU A 120 12.68 6.38 -13.86
CA LEU A 120 13.97 6.60 -14.54
C LEU A 120 14.84 5.34 -14.50
N THR A 121 15.02 4.73 -13.32
CA THR A 121 15.76 3.46 -13.19
C THR A 121 15.13 2.35 -14.01
N ARG A 122 13.81 2.18 -13.96
CA ARG A 122 13.15 1.12 -14.74
C ARG A 122 13.39 1.29 -16.25
N ARG A 123 13.44 2.53 -16.74
CA ARG A 123 13.65 2.86 -18.16
C ARG A 123 15.13 2.96 -18.54
N GLY A 124 16.04 3.02 -17.57
CA GLY A 124 17.46 3.26 -17.84
C GLY A 124 17.71 4.67 -18.36
N LEU A 125 16.88 5.63 -17.93
CA LEU A 125 17.01 7.05 -18.28
C LEU A 125 17.63 7.80 -17.11
N SER A 126 18.39 8.85 -17.41
CA SER A 126 19.05 9.67 -16.41
C SER A 126 18.53 11.10 -16.49
N ALA A 127 18.27 11.68 -15.32
CA ALA A 127 17.96 13.09 -15.14
C ALA A 127 19.23 13.84 -14.68
N ALA A 128 19.20 15.17 -14.65
CA ALA A 128 20.37 15.99 -14.37
C ALA A 128 21.04 15.66 -13.02
N ASP A 129 20.24 15.33 -12.00
CA ASP A 129 20.68 15.01 -10.64
C ASP A 129 20.51 13.53 -10.28
N TYR A 130 20.13 12.68 -11.24
CA TYR A 130 19.87 11.26 -10.98
C TYR A 130 20.22 10.35 -12.16
N ASP A 131 21.24 9.52 -11.97
CA ASP A 131 21.62 8.50 -12.93
C ASP A 131 20.79 7.22 -12.77
N GLY A 132 19.72 7.11 -13.56
CA GLY A 132 18.86 5.93 -13.57
C GLY A 132 19.43 4.78 -14.40
N ALA A 133 20.25 5.05 -15.42
CA ALA A 133 20.89 4.06 -16.27
C ALA A 133 21.84 3.16 -15.46
N SER A 134 22.83 3.76 -14.77
CA SER A 134 23.77 2.98 -13.96
C SER A 134 23.11 2.25 -12.79
N LYS A 135 22.01 2.79 -12.24
CA LYS A 135 21.26 2.10 -11.18
C LYS A 135 20.48 0.90 -11.70
N LYS A 136 20.00 0.93 -12.95
CA LYS A 136 19.32 -0.20 -13.58
C LYS A 136 20.29 -1.37 -13.77
N GLU A 137 21.48 -1.07 -14.26
CA GLU A 137 22.55 -2.06 -14.45
C GLU A 137 22.89 -2.75 -13.13
N LYS A 138 23.10 -1.98 -12.04
CA LYS A 138 23.35 -2.54 -10.70
C LYS A 138 22.21 -3.39 -10.14
N ALA A 139 20.97 -3.07 -10.50
CA ALA A 139 19.80 -3.82 -10.04
C ALA A 139 19.51 -5.07 -10.89
N SER A 140 20.11 -5.16 -12.07
CA SER A 140 19.95 -6.28 -13.02
C SER A 140 21.16 -7.24 -13.02
N ALA A 141 22.21 -6.89 -12.28
CA ALA A 141 23.40 -7.71 -12.00
C ALA A 141 23.22 -8.47 -10.69
#